data_AF-A0A959GAR2-F1
#
_entry.id   AF-A0A959GAR2-F1
#
_cell.length_a   1.000
_cell.length_b   1.000
_cell.length_c   1.000
_cell.angle_alpha   90.00
_cell.angle_beta   90.00
_cell.angle_gamma   90.00
#
_symmetry.space_group_name_H-M   'P 1'
#
loop_
_entity.id
_entity.type
_entity.pdbx_description
1 polymer ?
#
loop_
_entity_poly.entity_id
_entity_poly.type
_entity_poly.pdbx_seq_one_letter_code
_entity_poly.pdbx_strand_id
1 'polypeptide(L)'
;AVWTATYSFSKAKRKVVNTIEAAFEFRDGKIIRHTDRFDFYRWARQAFGVPGLLLGWTGWFKARVRAGVQERLREYMDRGRGR
;
A
#
# COMPACT_ATOMS: atom_id res chain seq x y z
N ALA A 1 -4.06 9.21 13.67
CA ALA A 1 -4.08 7.97 14.47
C ALA A 1 -2.87 7.13 14.13
N VAL A 2 -2.28 6.41 15.09
CA VAL A 2 -1.17 5.47 14.85
C VAL A 2 -1.66 4.06 15.10
N TRP A 3 -1.42 3.15 14.16
CA TRP A 3 -1.87 1.76 14.24
C TRP A 3 -0.90 0.80 13.55
N THR A 4 -1.01 -0.49 13.84
CA THR A 4 -0.17 -1.53 13.24
C THR A 4 -1.03 -2.58 12.53
N ALA A 5 -0.78 -2.77 11.23
CA ALA A 5 -1.41 -3.78 10.40
C ALA A 5 -0.53 -5.05 10.34
N THR A 6 -1.13 -6.24 10.51
CA THR A 6 -0.44 -7.51 10.24
C THR A 6 -1.22 -8.30 9.19
N TYR A 7 -0.58 -8.65 8.08
CA TYR A 7 -1.25 -9.32 6.95
C TYR A 7 -0.26 -10.13 6.10
N SER A 8 -0.80 -10.96 5.20
CA SER A 8 -0.04 -11.71 4.20
C SER A 8 -0.06 -10.98 2.84
N PHE A 9 1.11 -10.56 2.36
CA PHE A 9 1.26 -9.79 1.13
C PHE A 9 1.56 -10.67 -0.08
N SER A 10 0.89 -10.36 -1.19
CA SER A 10 1.04 -10.96 -2.54
C SER A 10 0.69 -12.46 -2.64
N LYS A 11 0.76 -13.01 -3.86
CA LYS A 11 0.61 -14.46 -4.11
C LYS A 11 1.59 -15.30 -3.27
N ALA A 12 2.75 -14.74 -2.95
CA ALA A 12 3.79 -15.44 -2.23
C ALA A 12 3.66 -15.35 -0.70
N LYS A 13 2.50 -14.87 -0.19
CA LYS A 13 2.04 -14.91 1.21
C LYS A 13 3.08 -14.48 2.26
N ARG A 14 3.87 -13.43 1.97
CA ARG A 14 4.86 -12.91 2.95
C ARG A 14 4.15 -12.17 4.06
N LYS A 15 4.46 -12.48 5.32
CA LYS A 15 3.93 -11.76 6.47
C LYS A 15 4.53 -10.34 6.50
N VAL A 16 3.67 -9.34 6.60
CA VAL A 16 4.04 -7.93 6.74
C VAL A 16 3.43 -7.40 8.03
N VAL A 17 4.26 -6.74 8.83
CA VAL A 17 3.85 -5.88 9.95
C VAL A 17 4.13 -4.43 9.55
N ASN A 18 3.08 -3.64 9.37
CA ASN A 18 3.17 -2.25 8.92
C ASN A 18 2.65 -1.31 10.01
N THR A 19 3.54 -0.47 10.55
CA THR A 19 3.17 0.61 11.47
C THR A 19 2.85 1.86 10.65
N ILE A 20 1.64 2.38 10.84
CA ILE A 20 1.03 3.37 9.97
C ILE A 20 0.56 4.56 10.81
N GLU A 21 0.89 5.75 10.34
CA GLU A 21 0.28 7.00 10.77
C GLU A 21 -0.82 7.39 9.77
N ALA A 22 -2.07 7.34 10.21
CA ALA A 22 -3.25 7.60 9.40
C ALA A 22 -3.84 8.97 9.70
N ALA A 23 -4.12 9.73 8.65
CA ALA A 23 -4.87 10.99 8.67
C ALA A 23 -6.18 10.83 7.89
N PHE A 24 -7.27 11.36 8.46
CA PHE A 24 -8.61 11.24 7.92
C PHE A 24 -9.27 12.61 7.80
N GLU A 25 -10.06 12.81 6.75
CA GLU A 25 -11.00 13.91 6.63
C GLU A 25 -12.40 13.36 6.54
N PHE A 26 -13.31 13.96 7.29
CA PHE A 26 -14.71 13.56 7.37
C PHE A 26 -15.63 14.68 6.87
N ARG A 27 -16.73 14.30 6.24
CA ARG A 27 -17.84 15.18 5.87
C ARG A 27 -19.14 14.41 6.03
N ASP A 28 -20.11 15.00 6.73
CA ASP A 28 -21.42 14.39 7.00
C ASP A 28 -21.31 12.97 7.60
N GLY A 29 -20.37 12.79 8.54
CA GLY A 29 -20.10 11.49 9.17
C GLY A 29 -19.40 10.46 8.28
N LYS A 30 -19.06 10.79 7.03
CA LYS A 30 -18.39 9.89 6.08
C LYS A 30 -16.91 10.26 5.93
N ILE A 31 -16.06 9.25 5.73
CA ILE A 31 -14.65 9.46 5.36
C ILE A 31 -14.61 9.91 3.90
N ILE A 32 -14.11 11.13 3.66
CA ILE A 32 -13.89 11.65 2.30
C ILE A 32 -12.42 11.55 1.86
N ARG A 33 -11.48 11.49 2.82
CA ARG A 33 -10.06 11.30 2.55
C ARG A 33 -9.43 10.47 3.66
N HIS A 34 -8.59 9.52 3.27
CA HIS A 34 -7.76 8.74 4.17
C HIS A 34 -6.35 8.68 3.57
N THR A 35 -5.35 9.17 4.31
CA THR A 35 -3.94 9.14 3.93
C THR A 35 -3.14 8.37 4.96
N ASP A 36 -2.46 7.31 4.52
CA ASP A 36 -1.55 6.52 5.34
C ASP A 36 -0.09 6.91 5.06
N ARG A 37 0.68 7.12 6.11
CA ARG A 37 2.12 7.35 6.08
C ARG A 37 2.84 6.22 6.80
N PHE A 38 3.88 5.68 6.17
CA PHE A 38 4.71 4.61 6.71
C PHE A 38 6.07 4.58 6.00
N ASP A 39 7.04 3.85 6.58
CA ASP A 39 8.34 3.61 5.97
C ASP A 39 8.23 2.62 4.81
N PHE A 40 8.31 3.14 3.59
CA PHE A 40 8.22 2.34 2.38
C PHE A 40 9.33 1.29 2.26
N TYR A 41 10.57 1.58 2.64
CA TYR A 41 11.68 0.64 2.48
C TYR A 41 11.53 -0.52 3.46
N ARG A 42 11.21 -0.23 4.72
CA ARG A 42 10.91 -1.26 5.73
C ARG A 42 9.74 -2.15 5.30
N TRP A 43 8.71 -1.55 4.71
CA TRP A 43 7.59 -2.29 4.14
C TRP A 43 8.01 -3.14 2.94
N ALA A 44 8.77 -2.58 1.99
CA ALA A 44 9.18 -3.25 0.76
C ALA A 44 10.04 -4.49 1.04
N ARG A 45 10.94 -4.42 2.03
CA ARG A 45 11.73 -5.56 2.52
C ARG A 45 10.85 -6.74 2.94
N GLN A 46 9.80 -6.48 3.72
CA GLN A 46 8.88 -7.53 4.18
C GLN A 46 8.00 -8.05 3.02
N ALA A 47 7.48 -7.13 2.21
CA ALA A 47 6.54 -7.41 1.14
C ALA A 47 7.18 -8.21 -0.02
N PHE A 48 8.40 -7.88 -0.42
CA PHE A 48 9.05 -8.45 -1.61
C PHE A 48 10.26 -9.34 -1.29
N GLY A 49 10.75 -9.40 -0.05
CA GLY A 49 11.92 -10.19 0.32
C GLY A 49 13.21 -9.63 -0.31
N VAL A 50 14.02 -10.49 -0.93
CA VAL A 50 15.33 -10.13 -1.51
C VAL A 50 15.25 -8.94 -2.49
N PRO A 51 14.33 -8.92 -3.48
CA PRO A 51 14.15 -7.73 -4.32
C PRO A 51 13.84 -6.44 -3.53
N GLY A 52 13.00 -6.54 -2.49
CA GLY A 52 12.65 -5.39 -1.66
C GLY A 52 13.81 -4.90 -0.79
N LEU A 53 14.68 -5.82 -0.36
CA LEU A 53 15.92 -5.50 0.35
C LEU A 53 16.93 -4.80 -0.56
N LEU A 54 17.16 -5.35 -1.75
CA LEU A 54 18.19 -4.83 -2.66
C LEU A 54 17.77 -3.54 -3.36
N LEU A 55 16.49 -3.41 -3.73
CA LEU A 55 16.01 -2.34 -4.61
C LEU A 55 14.97 -1.41 -3.97
N GLY A 56 14.41 -1.76 -2.81
CA GLY A 56 13.29 -1.02 -2.20
C GLY A 56 13.62 0.41 -1.77
N TRP A 57 14.89 0.76 -1.62
CA TRP A 57 15.37 2.11 -1.32
C TRP A 57 15.43 3.00 -2.57
N THR A 58 15.35 2.41 -3.77
CA THR A 58 15.46 3.16 -5.03
C THR A 58 14.13 3.82 -5.40
N GLY A 59 14.20 5.03 -5.98
CA GLY A 59 13.03 5.72 -6.52
C GLY A 59 12.33 4.95 -7.64
N TRP A 60 13.11 4.25 -8.48
CA TRP A 60 12.59 3.38 -9.54
C TRP A 60 11.69 2.27 -9.01
N PHE A 61 12.12 1.56 -7.96
CA PHE A 61 11.32 0.47 -7.39
C PHE A 61 10.00 1.00 -6.81
N LYS A 62 10.06 2.13 -6.08
CA LYS A 62 8.86 2.80 -5.57
C LYS A 62 7.91 3.20 -6.70
N ALA A 63 8.42 3.77 -7.79
CA ALA A 63 7.62 4.14 -8.96
C ALA A 63 6.96 2.90 -9.61
N ARG A 64 7.71 1.79 -9.76
CA ARG A 64 7.19 0.54 -10.32
C ARG A 64 6.07 -0.06 -9.45
N VAL A 65 6.26 -0.10 -8.13
CA VAL A 65 5.20 -0.55 -7.20
C VAL A 65 3.97 0.34 -7.33
N ARG A 66 4.15 1.66 -7.38
CA ARG A 66 3.05 2.63 -7.51
C ARG A 66 2.28 2.43 -8.81
N ALA A 67 2.97 2.22 -9.93
CA ALA A 67 2.34 1.95 -11.22
C ALA A 67 1.45 0.69 -11.18
N GLY A 68 1.95 -0.43 -10.63
CA GLY A 68 1.17 -1.66 -10.52
C GLY A 68 -0.05 -1.54 -9.59
N VAL A 69 0.02 -0.72 -8.55
CA VAL A 69 -1.15 -0.45 -7.68
C VAL A 69 -2.18 0.42 -8.42
N GLN A 70 -1.75 1.42 -9.18
CA GLN A 70 -2.63 2.28 -9.97
C GLN A 70 -3.39 1.51 -11.05
N GLU A 71 -2.72 0.57 -11.72
CA GLU A 71 -3.35 -0.33 -12.69
C GLU A 71 -4.48 -1.16 -12.05
N ARG A 72 -4.20 -1.84 -10.93
CA ARG A 72 -5.22 -2.61 -10.19
C ARG A 72 -6.39 -1.76 -9.69
N LEU A 73 -6.11 -0.53 -9.28
CA LEU A 73 -7.15 0.42 -8.88
C LEU A 73 -8.06 0.77 -10.06
N ARG A 74 -7.48 1.04 -11.24
CA ARG A 74 -8.26 1.27 -12.47
C ARG A 74 -9.13 0.07 -12.82
N GLU A 75 -8.55 -1.13 -12.86
CA GLU A 75 -9.30 -2.37 -13.11
C GLU A 75 -10.45 -2.61 -12.12
N TYR A 76 -10.28 -2.23 -10.85
CA TYR A 76 -11.34 -2.32 -9.85
C TYR A 76 -12.45 -1.30 -10.11
N MET A 77 -12.10 -0.04 -10.41
CA MET A 77 -13.06 1.02 -10.71
C MET A 77 -13.86 0.73 -11.99
N ASP A 78 -13.23 0.20 -13.03
CA ASP A 78 -13.89 -0.13 -14.30
C ASP A 78 -14.89 -1.28 -14.12
N ARG A 79 -14.54 -2.31 -13.34
CA ARG A 79 -15.48 -3.39 -12.96
C ARG A 79 -16.67 -2.89 -12.15
N GLY A 80 -16.45 -1.88 -11.30
CA GLY A 80 -17.51 -1.26 -10.50
C GLY A 80 -18.47 -0.40 -11.30
N ARG A 81 -18.02 0.19 -12.42
CA ARG A 81 -18.84 1.02 -13.32
C ARG A 81 -19.74 0.24 -14.27
N GLY A 82 -19.46 -1.05 -14.46
CA GLY A 82 -20.31 -1.97 -15.24
C GLY A 82 -21.43 -2.63 -14.42
N ARG A 83 -21.61 -2.24 -13.17
CA ARG A 83 -22.72 -2.63 -12.27
C ARG A 83 -23.57 -1.42 -11.97
#